data_AF-A0A2E0L6W1-F1
#
_entry.id   AF-A0A2E0L6W1-F1
#
_cell.length_a   1.000
_cell.length_b   1.000
_cell.length_c   1.000
_cell.angle_alpha   90.00
_cell.angle_beta   90.00
_cell.angle_gamma   90.00
#
_symmetry.space_group_name_H-M   'P 1'
#
loop_
_entity.id
_entity.type
_entity.pdbx_description
1 polymer ?
#
loop_
_entity_poly.entity_id
_entity_poly.type
_entity_poly.pdbx_seq_one_letter_code
_entity_poly.pdbx_strand_id
1 'polypeptide(L)'
;MATYKLPELDSPAPPEPNTAVLVASGDLRLSANKVCWPAQKSMEEKVVAAFAAEGWTVKRGHAYDPELEHGFIWSQRMGMDVFKDIHPDTPLIVAEAVWQYSHHVLAGLRDHRGPILTVANWSGEWPGLVGLLNLNGSLTKMGVRYSSIWSVDFTDSFFINGIREWIRTGRITHDTSHVRDLVSTKLPADEANLGRAIATQIQVEKAIMGVFDEGCMGMYNAIIDDEMLNPMGIYKERLSQSGLVAAMREVSDDEAQKVRDWLDNAGMTFVTGADPATELTDAQILEQCKMYIAAVRIAHDFGCATIGIQYQQGLKDMAPASDLVEGLLNNVERPPVYHAESGEELFAGQAVPHFNEVDECAGVDALVTNRVWNAMGFDPATTLHDLRWGEYYNGSGVDDYVWVFEISGAAPPSHFIDGYAGASSERQPPMYFRLGGGSLKGISKPGEIVWSRVYVMDGGLHVDMGRAHVVELPREETERRWQSTTPQWPIMHGVLHGVNRDQMMARHKANHIQVVYAPSAADADRALAAKAAAFDALGVAVHLCGDVNL
;
A
#
# COMPACT_ATOMS: atom_id res chain seq x y z
N MET A 1 -26.69 46.42 23.27
CA MET A 1 -25.88 45.51 22.42
C MET A 1 -25.40 44.39 23.31
N ALA A 2 -25.49 43.13 22.87
CA ALA A 2 -24.93 42.02 23.65
C ALA A 2 -23.40 42.05 23.54
N THR A 3 -22.69 42.00 24.66
CA THR A 3 -21.23 41.88 24.71
C THR A 3 -20.86 40.40 24.78
N TYR A 4 -20.53 39.82 23.63
CA TYR A 4 -20.02 38.45 23.57
C TYR A 4 -18.50 38.46 23.79
N LYS A 5 -18.00 37.48 24.56
CA LYS A 5 -16.57 37.19 24.62
C LYS A 5 -16.19 36.39 23.38
N LEU A 6 -15.47 37.01 22.47
CA LEU A 6 -14.93 36.34 21.30
C LEU A 6 -13.65 35.59 21.68
N PRO A 7 -13.35 34.45 21.03
CA PRO A 7 -12.07 33.77 21.22
C PRO A 7 -10.92 34.65 20.72
N GLU A 8 -9.85 34.74 21.50
CA GLU A 8 -8.58 35.30 21.05
C GLU A 8 -7.75 34.18 20.42
N LEU A 9 -7.25 34.42 19.21
CA LEU A 9 -6.40 33.47 18.48
C LEU A 9 -4.94 33.83 18.75
N ASP A 10 -4.20 32.87 19.29
CA ASP A 10 -2.75 32.97 19.38
C ASP A 10 -2.16 32.62 18.00
N SER A 11 -1.40 33.53 17.42
CA SER A 11 -0.80 33.36 16.09
C SER A 11 0.71 33.27 16.22
N PRO A 12 1.36 32.22 15.68
CA PRO A 12 2.81 32.09 15.74
C PRO A 12 3.50 33.25 15.02
N ALA A 13 4.74 33.54 15.39
CA ALA A 13 5.52 34.59 14.75
C ALA A 13 5.82 34.25 13.28
N PRO A 14 5.94 35.24 12.38
CA PRO A 14 6.33 35.01 10.99
C PRO A 14 7.67 34.26 10.87
N PRO A 15 7.89 33.48 9.80
CA PRO A 15 9.12 32.73 9.62
C PRO A 15 10.33 33.65 9.51
N GLU A 16 11.43 33.27 10.16
CA GLU A 16 12.73 33.91 9.98
C GLU A 16 13.27 33.67 8.55
N PRO A 17 14.01 34.63 7.96
CA PRO A 17 14.65 34.41 6.67
C PRO A 17 15.53 33.15 6.66
N ASN A 18 15.56 32.43 5.53
CA ASN A 18 16.35 31.21 5.32
C ASN A 18 16.16 30.15 6.43
N THR A 19 14.95 30.05 6.97
CA THR A 19 14.60 29.05 7.98
C THR A 19 13.49 28.15 7.48
N ALA A 20 13.67 26.84 7.65
CA ALA A 20 12.64 25.83 7.45
C ALA A 20 12.34 25.11 8.77
N VAL A 21 11.13 24.59 8.91
CA VAL A 21 10.74 23.74 10.04
C VAL A 21 10.67 22.28 9.58
N LEU A 22 11.30 21.38 10.33
CA LEU A 22 11.24 19.94 10.09
C LEU A 22 10.25 19.28 11.05
N VAL A 23 9.32 18.51 10.50
CA VAL A 23 8.41 17.63 11.24
C VAL A 23 8.60 16.18 10.77
N ALA A 24 8.19 15.23 11.60
CA ALA A 24 8.35 13.79 11.34
C ALA A 24 7.17 13.08 12.03
N SER A 25 6.34 12.42 11.23
CA SER A 25 5.26 11.59 11.73
C SER A 25 5.80 10.21 12.11
N GLY A 26 5.20 9.57 13.10
CA GLY A 26 5.56 8.22 13.50
C GLY A 26 4.44 7.22 13.30
N ASP A 27 4.72 6.00 13.75
CA ASP A 27 3.75 4.94 13.92
C ASP A 27 2.86 5.22 15.14
N LEU A 28 1.62 4.72 15.15
CA LEU A 28 0.78 4.71 16.35
C LEU A 28 1.32 3.73 17.42
N ARG A 29 2.08 2.71 17.00
CA ARG A 29 2.67 1.69 17.87
C ARG A 29 3.97 2.20 18.48
N LEU A 30 3.99 2.33 19.81
CA LEU A 30 5.16 2.77 20.56
C LEU A 30 6.40 1.90 20.31
N SER A 31 6.24 0.58 20.19
CA SER A 31 7.33 -0.36 19.90
C SER A 31 8.06 -0.03 18.61
N ALA A 32 7.31 0.23 17.53
CA ALA A 32 7.87 0.59 16.24
C ALA A 32 8.63 1.93 16.32
N ASN A 33 8.03 2.94 16.97
CA ASN A 33 8.69 4.24 17.14
C ASN A 33 10.02 4.15 17.90
N LYS A 34 10.07 3.39 19.00
CA LYS A 34 11.31 3.23 19.79
C LYS A 34 12.42 2.56 18.98
N VAL A 35 12.08 1.47 18.28
CA VAL A 35 13.05 0.71 17.48
C VAL A 35 13.59 1.54 16.32
N CYS A 36 12.73 2.28 15.64
CA CYS A 36 13.10 2.98 14.41
C CYS A 36 13.62 4.42 14.62
N TRP A 37 13.49 4.98 15.83
CA TRP A 37 13.93 6.34 16.14
C TRP A 37 15.40 6.64 15.79
N PRO A 38 16.38 5.74 16.03
CA PRO A 38 17.77 5.98 15.65
C PRO A 38 17.95 6.24 14.14
N ALA A 39 17.20 5.52 13.29
CA ALA A 39 17.25 5.70 11.84
C ALA A 39 16.70 7.07 11.42
N GLN A 40 15.54 7.45 11.98
CA GLN A 40 14.95 8.77 11.75
C GLN A 40 15.89 9.90 12.17
N LYS A 41 16.42 9.83 13.40
CA LYS A 41 17.33 10.86 13.93
C LYS A 41 18.58 11.02 13.04
N SER A 42 19.19 9.90 12.62
CA SER A 42 20.34 9.90 11.72
C SER A 42 20.02 10.56 10.38
N MET A 43 18.83 10.30 9.82
CA MET A 43 18.36 10.97 8.61
C MET A 43 18.16 12.47 8.81
N GLU A 44 17.48 12.88 9.89
CA GLU A 44 17.24 14.29 10.21
C GLU A 44 18.56 15.07 10.33
N GLU A 45 19.58 14.50 10.98
CA GLU A 45 20.91 15.13 11.11
C GLU A 45 21.57 15.37 9.74
N LYS A 46 21.48 14.42 8.81
CA LYS A 46 22.03 14.54 7.45
C LYS A 46 21.29 15.59 6.62
N VAL A 47 19.95 15.60 6.69
CA VAL A 47 19.12 16.61 6.01
C VAL A 47 19.43 18.00 6.55
N VAL A 48 19.49 18.17 7.87
CA VAL A 48 19.85 19.45 8.50
C VAL A 48 21.23 19.92 8.05
N ALA A 49 22.22 19.02 7.99
CA ALA A 49 23.56 19.35 7.51
C ALA A 49 23.57 19.80 6.03
N ALA A 50 22.78 19.16 5.17
CA ALA A 50 22.68 19.53 3.76
C ALA A 50 22.06 20.94 3.57
N PHE A 51 21.01 21.27 4.32
CA PHE A 51 20.43 22.62 4.30
C PHE A 51 21.40 23.67 4.87
N ALA A 52 22.14 23.34 5.93
CA ALA A 52 23.14 24.23 6.51
C ALA A 52 24.26 24.56 5.51
N ALA A 53 24.69 23.61 4.70
CA ALA A 53 25.68 23.82 3.63
C ALA A 53 25.19 24.81 2.56
N GLU A 54 23.88 24.92 2.35
CA GLU A 54 23.25 25.88 1.43
C GLU A 54 22.83 27.20 2.12
N GLY A 55 23.27 27.42 3.37
CA GLY A 55 23.04 28.65 4.13
C GLY A 55 21.66 28.76 4.78
N TRP A 56 20.97 27.63 4.96
CA TRP A 56 19.65 27.56 5.60
C TRP A 56 19.71 26.96 7.00
N THR A 57 18.83 27.43 7.87
CA THR A 57 18.62 26.85 9.20
C THR A 57 17.38 25.95 9.17
N VAL A 58 17.52 24.71 9.64
CA VAL A 58 16.37 23.80 9.82
C VAL A 58 16.10 23.68 11.32
N LYS A 59 14.90 24.10 11.76
CA LYS A 59 14.44 23.98 13.14
C LYS A 59 13.51 22.78 13.26
N ARG A 60 13.73 21.89 14.22
CA ARG A 60 12.80 20.79 14.48
C ARG A 60 11.53 21.34 15.13
N GLY A 61 10.36 21.02 14.58
CA GLY A 61 9.07 21.57 15.01
C GLY A 61 8.50 20.92 16.29
N HIS A 62 9.12 19.85 16.77
CA HIS A 62 8.71 19.13 17.98
C HIS A 62 9.95 18.53 18.64
N ALA A 63 9.85 18.22 19.94
CA ALA A 63 10.98 17.72 20.73
C ALA A 63 11.03 16.19 20.77
N TYR A 64 12.21 15.65 21.11
CA TYR A 64 12.31 14.27 21.59
C TYR A 64 11.64 14.16 22.96
N ASP A 65 10.87 13.10 23.17
CA ASP A 65 10.23 12.79 24.43
C ASP A 65 11.02 11.68 25.17
N PRO A 66 11.68 11.98 26.31
CA PRO A 66 12.42 10.98 27.08
C PRO A 66 11.56 9.87 27.70
N GLU A 67 10.26 10.08 27.90
CA GLU A 67 9.35 9.05 28.44
C GLU A 67 8.91 8.08 27.33
N LEU A 68 8.64 8.60 26.13
CA LEU A 68 8.29 7.80 24.96
C LEU A 68 9.52 7.22 24.23
N GLU A 69 10.71 7.74 24.53
CA GLU A 69 12.00 7.35 23.94
C GLU A 69 12.09 7.55 22.42
N HIS A 70 11.34 8.50 21.88
CA HIS A 70 11.40 8.87 20.47
C HIS A 70 11.01 10.34 20.27
N GLY A 71 11.29 10.87 19.08
CA GLY A 71 10.90 12.22 18.70
C GLY A 71 9.78 12.29 17.66
N PHE A 72 9.03 11.24 17.37
CA PHE A 72 7.94 11.32 16.38
C PHE A 72 6.68 12.03 16.88
N ILE A 73 5.93 12.64 15.95
CA ILE A 73 4.51 12.96 16.15
C ILE A 73 3.72 11.65 16.06
N TRP A 74 3.12 11.22 17.17
CA TRP A 74 2.53 9.89 17.31
C TRP A 74 1.00 9.88 17.46
N SER A 75 0.36 11.05 17.43
CA SER A 75 -1.11 11.15 17.42
C SER A 75 -1.60 12.37 16.65
N GLN A 76 -2.84 12.31 16.19
CA GLN A 76 -3.50 13.43 15.52
C GLN A 76 -3.61 14.67 16.41
N ARG A 77 -3.91 14.52 17.70
CA ARG A 77 -3.97 15.64 18.65
C ARG A 77 -2.61 16.31 18.79
N MET A 78 -1.56 15.52 19.01
CA MET A 78 -0.19 16.03 19.11
C MET A 78 0.21 16.78 17.82
N GLY A 79 -0.10 16.23 16.65
CA GLY A 79 0.19 16.90 15.39
C GLY A 79 -0.52 18.24 15.28
N MET A 80 -1.81 18.32 15.60
CA MET A 80 -2.52 19.60 15.65
C MET A 80 -1.90 20.60 16.64
N ASP A 81 -1.40 20.14 17.79
CA ASP A 81 -0.72 20.99 18.77
C ASP A 81 0.63 21.51 18.23
N VAL A 82 1.40 20.65 17.57
CA VAL A 82 2.66 21.04 16.90
C VAL A 82 2.41 22.10 15.83
N PHE A 83 1.43 21.88 14.95
CA PHE A 83 1.15 22.80 13.85
C PHE A 83 0.53 24.13 14.29
N LYS A 84 -0.06 24.19 15.49
CA LYS A 84 -0.52 25.45 16.08
C LYS A 84 0.62 26.44 16.28
N ASP A 85 1.82 25.94 16.59
CA ASP A 85 3.01 26.75 16.87
C ASP A 85 3.88 26.98 15.62
N ILE A 86 3.51 26.38 14.48
CA ILE A 86 4.20 26.57 13.20
C ILE A 86 3.43 27.60 12.36
N HIS A 87 4.10 28.69 11.98
CA HIS A 87 3.46 29.68 11.12
C HIS A 87 3.11 29.07 9.75
N PRO A 88 1.88 29.24 9.24
CA PRO A 88 1.39 28.54 8.05
C PRO A 88 2.15 28.86 6.75
N ASP A 89 2.88 29.98 6.70
CA ASP A 89 3.72 30.34 5.54
C ASP A 89 5.19 29.84 5.65
N THR A 90 5.53 29.12 6.72
CA THR A 90 6.91 28.64 6.94
C THR A 90 7.29 27.55 5.94
N PRO A 91 8.47 27.59 5.29
CA PRO A 91 8.97 26.45 4.54
C PRO A 91 9.03 25.20 5.43
N LEU A 92 8.33 24.14 5.04
CA LEU A 92 8.12 22.96 5.87
C LEU A 92 8.79 21.74 5.22
N ILE A 93 9.52 21.00 6.02
CA ILE A 93 10.14 19.72 5.66
C ILE A 93 9.41 18.62 6.45
N VAL A 94 8.89 17.62 5.77
CA VAL A 94 8.36 16.40 6.39
C VAL A 94 9.32 15.26 6.07
N ALA A 95 10.03 14.77 7.08
CA ALA A 95 11.12 13.82 6.92
C ALA A 95 10.69 12.42 7.38
N GLU A 96 10.79 11.43 6.49
CA GLU A 96 10.30 10.07 6.71
C GLU A 96 11.40 9.02 6.47
N ALA A 97 11.90 8.40 7.53
CA ALA A 97 12.84 7.27 7.46
C ALA A 97 12.17 5.91 7.74
N VAL A 98 10.88 5.93 8.11
CA VAL A 98 10.14 4.82 8.71
C VAL A 98 8.69 4.80 8.22
N TRP A 99 7.94 3.76 8.56
CA TRP A 99 6.48 3.78 8.38
C TRP A 99 5.86 4.81 9.32
N GLN A 100 4.90 5.57 8.80
CA GLN A 100 4.25 6.67 9.51
C GLN A 100 2.76 6.72 9.19
N TYR A 101 2.00 7.29 10.11
CA TYR A 101 0.55 7.41 9.97
C TYR A 101 0.20 8.84 9.53
N SER A 102 -0.07 9.03 8.23
CA SER A 102 -0.23 10.37 7.64
C SER A 102 -1.23 11.23 8.40
N HIS A 103 -2.32 10.63 8.89
CA HIS A 103 -3.37 11.31 9.66
C HIS A 103 -2.87 12.10 10.89
N HIS A 104 -1.70 11.78 11.43
CA HIS A 104 -1.08 12.57 12.51
C HIS A 104 -0.81 14.02 12.10
N VAL A 105 -0.43 14.25 10.83
CA VAL A 105 0.02 15.55 10.33
C VAL A 105 -0.95 16.21 9.34
N LEU A 106 -1.97 15.50 8.85
CA LEU A 106 -2.88 16.02 7.82
C LEU A 106 -3.55 17.34 8.18
N ALA A 107 -4.02 17.49 9.41
CA ALA A 107 -4.72 18.70 9.83
C ALA A 107 -3.84 19.95 9.67
N GLY A 108 -2.57 19.83 10.05
CA GLY A 108 -1.59 20.91 9.89
C GLY A 108 -1.22 21.14 8.42
N LEU A 109 -0.95 20.07 7.69
CA LEU A 109 -0.53 20.14 6.29
C LEU A 109 -1.63 20.68 5.36
N ARG A 110 -2.90 20.41 5.66
CA ARG A 110 -4.06 20.86 4.87
C ARG A 110 -4.20 22.38 4.87
N ASP A 111 -3.91 23.04 5.99
CA ASP A 111 -4.04 24.49 6.14
C ASP A 111 -2.71 25.24 5.91
N HIS A 112 -1.63 24.50 5.67
CA HIS A 112 -0.31 25.06 5.43
C HIS A 112 -0.23 25.71 4.05
N ARG A 113 0.36 26.91 3.98
CA ARG A 113 0.46 27.73 2.76
C ARG A 113 1.88 27.83 2.22
N GLY A 114 2.87 27.67 3.09
CA GLY A 114 4.29 27.66 2.73
C GLY A 114 4.65 26.46 1.86
N PRO A 115 5.82 26.48 1.21
CA PRO A 115 6.28 25.34 0.43
C PRO A 115 6.51 24.12 1.35
N ILE A 116 6.08 22.95 0.89
CA ILE A 116 6.25 21.67 1.58
C ILE A 116 7.26 20.82 0.80
N LEU A 117 8.27 20.31 1.50
CA LEU A 117 9.22 19.31 1.01
C LEU A 117 9.05 18.02 1.81
N THR A 118 8.72 16.93 1.16
CA THR A 118 8.75 15.60 1.77
C THR A 118 10.10 14.94 1.46
N VAL A 119 10.79 14.38 2.46
CA VAL A 119 12.14 13.82 2.30
C VAL A 119 12.19 12.39 2.83
N ALA A 120 12.78 11.45 2.09
CA ALA A 120 13.00 10.08 2.57
C ALA A 120 14.42 9.56 2.37
N ASN A 121 14.79 8.56 3.18
CA ASN A 121 15.94 7.72 2.94
C ASN A 121 15.64 6.68 1.84
N TRP A 122 16.68 6.30 1.09
CA TRP A 122 16.62 5.17 0.17
C TRP A 122 17.19 3.92 0.84
N SER A 123 16.35 3.20 1.58
CA SER A 123 16.76 2.02 2.36
C SER A 123 15.64 0.97 2.39
N GLY A 124 16.03 -0.31 2.38
CA GLY A 124 15.10 -1.41 2.65
C GLY A 124 14.80 -1.61 4.15
N GLU A 125 15.73 -1.22 5.03
CA GLU A 125 15.74 -1.63 6.46
C GLU A 125 14.45 -1.23 7.16
N TRP A 126 14.05 0.03 6.98
CA TRP A 126 12.79 0.57 7.48
C TRP A 126 12.00 1.20 6.32
N PRO A 127 10.67 1.11 6.34
CA PRO A 127 9.80 1.50 5.22
C PRO A 127 9.61 3.03 5.10
N GLY A 128 10.70 3.80 5.06
CA GLY A 128 10.66 5.26 4.91
C GLY A 128 10.10 5.74 3.57
N LEU A 129 10.46 5.06 2.46
CA LEU A 129 9.89 5.32 1.14
C LEU A 129 8.38 5.05 1.12
N VAL A 130 7.95 3.98 1.78
CA VAL A 130 6.54 3.61 1.93
C VAL A 130 5.80 4.69 2.73
N GLY A 131 6.34 5.13 3.87
CA GLY A 131 5.78 6.23 4.67
C GLY A 131 5.68 7.55 3.92
N LEU A 132 6.71 7.90 3.14
CA LEU A 132 6.73 9.06 2.25
C LEU A 132 5.63 8.98 1.19
N LEU A 133 5.50 7.85 0.52
CA LEU A 133 4.53 7.67 -0.55
C LEU A 133 3.08 7.68 -0.05
N ASN A 134 2.82 7.14 1.15
CA ASN A 134 1.53 7.29 1.85
C ASN A 134 1.21 8.78 2.09
N LEU A 135 2.18 9.55 2.61
CA LEU A 135 2.01 10.99 2.84
C LEU A 135 1.76 11.73 1.52
N ASN A 136 2.55 11.46 0.49
CA ASN A 136 2.44 12.08 -0.83
C ASN A 136 1.09 11.82 -1.48
N GLY A 137 0.60 10.58 -1.43
CA GLY A 137 -0.75 10.23 -1.87
C GLY A 137 -1.81 11.01 -1.10
N SER A 138 -1.62 11.18 0.21
CA SER A 138 -2.55 11.91 1.07
C SER A 138 -2.57 13.40 0.74
N LEU A 139 -1.41 14.02 0.54
CA LEU A 139 -1.27 15.42 0.11
C LEU A 139 -1.91 15.65 -1.27
N THR A 140 -1.69 14.74 -2.20
CA THR A 140 -2.30 14.75 -3.53
C THR A 140 -3.83 14.71 -3.45
N LYS A 141 -4.38 13.76 -2.67
CA LYS A 141 -5.82 13.67 -2.42
C LYS A 141 -6.39 14.94 -1.81
N MET A 142 -5.65 15.61 -0.92
CA MET A 142 -6.07 16.88 -0.31
C MET A 142 -5.95 18.09 -1.25
N GLY A 143 -5.35 17.95 -2.44
CA GLY A 143 -5.02 19.08 -3.31
C GLY A 143 -3.91 19.98 -2.75
N VAL A 144 -3.11 19.49 -1.81
CA VAL A 144 -1.98 20.22 -1.22
C VAL A 144 -0.77 20.06 -2.11
N ARG A 145 -0.14 21.18 -2.49
CA ARG A 145 1.07 21.15 -3.31
C ARG A 145 2.29 20.82 -2.44
N TYR A 146 3.12 19.91 -2.92
CA TYR A 146 4.35 19.50 -2.28
C TYR A 146 5.45 19.22 -3.32
N SER A 147 6.67 19.12 -2.86
CA SER A 147 7.79 18.53 -3.60
C SER A 147 8.37 17.39 -2.80
N SER A 148 9.01 16.44 -3.48
CA SER A 148 9.62 15.28 -2.84
C SER A 148 11.06 15.11 -3.27
N ILE A 149 11.89 14.60 -2.37
CA ILE A 149 13.26 14.22 -2.67
C ILE A 149 13.66 13.02 -1.80
N TRP A 150 14.58 12.20 -2.29
CA TRP A 150 15.05 11.00 -1.61
C TRP A 150 16.55 10.83 -1.86
N SER A 151 17.22 10.10 -0.98
CA SER A 151 18.65 9.81 -1.14
C SER A 151 19.09 8.62 -0.30
N VAL A 152 20.15 7.95 -0.73
CA VAL A 152 20.84 6.91 0.05
C VAL A 152 21.64 7.55 1.20
N ASP A 153 22.35 8.65 0.94
CA ASP A 153 23.30 9.24 1.89
C ASP A 153 23.18 10.76 2.07
N PHE A 154 22.30 11.41 1.32
CA PHE A 154 22.02 12.86 1.31
C PHE A 154 23.19 13.72 0.81
N THR A 155 24.13 13.14 0.09
CA THR A 155 25.30 13.83 -0.49
C THR A 155 25.35 13.79 -2.02
N ASP A 156 24.53 12.95 -2.64
CA ASP A 156 24.47 12.82 -4.09
C ASP A 156 23.98 14.09 -4.79
N SER A 157 24.36 14.24 -6.06
CA SER A 157 24.06 15.45 -6.83
C SER A 157 22.57 15.63 -7.11
N PHE A 158 21.79 14.54 -7.20
CA PHE A 158 20.34 14.62 -7.39
C PHE A 158 19.69 15.28 -6.16
N PHE A 159 20.04 14.83 -4.96
CA PHE A 159 19.54 15.39 -3.71
C PHE A 159 19.96 16.85 -3.52
N ILE A 160 21.24 17.16 -3.66
CA ILE A 160 21.77 18.52 -3.43
C ILE A 160 21.20 19.53 -4.45
N ASN A 161 21.08 19.15 -5.72
CA ASN A 161 20.48 20.02 -6.72
C ASN A 161 18.98 20.22 -6.46
N GLY A 162 18.26 19.19 -6.01
CA GLY A 162 16.86 19.29 -5.60
C GLY A 162 16.66 20.26 -4.44
N ILE A 163 17.49 20.18 -3.37
CA ILE A 163 17.44 21.14 -2.25
C ILE A 163 17.67 22.57 -2.75
N ARG A 164 18.68 22.80 -3.60
CA ARG A 164 18.97 24.13 -4.15
C ARG A 164 17.80 24.69 -4.95
N GLU A 165 17.14 23.86 -5.75
CA GLU A 165 15.94 24.26 -6.49
C GLU A 165 14.80 24.62 -5.53
N TRP A 166 14.55 23.79 -4.53
CA TRP A 166 13.49 23.99 -3.56
C TRP A 166 13.70 25.23 -2.70
N ILE A 167 14.92 25.47 -2.21
CA ILE A 167 15.31 26.68 -1.49
C ILE A 167 15.00 27.94 -2.31
N ARG A 168 15.30 27.92 -3.61
CA ARG A 168 15.16 29.09 -4.49
C ARG A 168 13.71 29.33 -4.91
N THR A 169 12.93 28.26 -5.11
CA THR A 169 11.63 28.34 -5.82
C THR A 169 10.45 27.81 -5.02
N GLY A 170 10.69 27.14 -3.90
CA GLY A 170 9.71 26.36 -3.14
C GLY A 170 9.28 25.06 -3.82
N ARG A 171 9.97 24.63 -4.89
CA ARG A 171 9.60 23.48 -5.73
C ARG A 171 10.83 22.68 -6.20
N ILE A 172 10.62 21.41 -6.48
CA ILE A 172 11.56 20.54 -7.20
C ILE A 172 10.87 20.08 -8.49
N THR A 173 11.57 20.18 -9.61
CA THR A 173 11.07 19.72 -10.91
C THR A 173 11.60 18.32 -11.21
N HIS A 174 10.70 17.35 -11.34
CA HIS A 174 11.03 15.99 -11.72
C HIS A 174 10.61 15.69 -13.16
N ASP A 175 11.34 14.80 -13.82
CA ASP A 175 10.93 14.28 -15.12
C ASP A 175 9.77 13.29 -14.97
N THR A 176 8.63 13.62 -15.58
CA THR A 176 7.45 12.75 -15.66
C THR A 176 7.06 12.44 -17.10
N SER A 177 7.99 12.55 -18.05
CA SER A 177 7.74 12.35 -19.49
C SER A 177 7.36 10.92 -19.87
N HIS A 178 7.58 9.95 -18.98
CA HIS A 178 7.13 8.56 -19.12
C HIS A 178 5.60 8.39 -19.00
N VAL A 179 4.87 9.42 -18.53
CA VAL A 179 3.42 9.36 -18.34
C VAL A 179 2.69 9.99 -19.52
N ARG A 180 1.67 9.30 -20.04
CA ARG A 180 0.79 9.80 -21.09
C ARG A 180 -0.67 9.49 -20.77
N ASP A 181 -1.56 10.45 -20.99
CA ASP A 181 -3.00 10.23 -20.87
C ASP A 181 -3.47 9.23 -21.93
N LEU A 182 -4.45 8.40 -21.56
CA LEU A 182 -5.06 7.47 -22.49
C LEU A 182 -5.76 8.21 -23.64
N VAL A 183 -5.50 7.77 -24.87
CA VAL A 183 -6.28 8.17 -26.04
C VAL A 183 -7.13 6.98 -26.42
N SER A 184 -8.36 6.91 -25.91
CA SER A 184 -9.23 5.73 -25.99
C SER A 184 -9.50 5.24 -27.42
N THR A 185 -9.46 6.14 -28.42
CA THR A 185 -9.60 5.79 -29.84
C THR A 185 -8.41 5.03 -30.43
N LYS A 186 -7.29 4.95 -29.73
CA LYS A 186 -6.09 4.19 -30.15
C LYS A 186 -6.08 2.77 -29.62
N LEU A 187 -6.98 2.42 -28.69
CA LEU A 187 -7.02 1.08 -28.13
C LEU A 187 -7.43 0.04 -29.19
N PRO A 188 -6.85 -1.17 -29.16
CA PRO A 188 -7.30 -2.30 -29.95
C PRO A 188 -8.81 -2.54 -29.79
N ALA A 189 -9.50 -2.81 -30.91
CA ALA A 189 -10.96 -2.75 -30.94
C ALA A 189 -11.62 -3.80 -30.04
N ASP A 190 -11.09 -5.03 -30.00
CA ASP A 190 -11.66 -6.14 -29.24
C ASP A 190 -11.50 -5.92 -27.73
N GLU A 191 -10.29 -5.53 -27.30
CA GLU A 191 -9.97 -5.19 -25.92
C GLU A 191 -10.77 -3.98 -25.44
N ALA A 192 -10.92 -2.96 -26.30
CA ALA A 192 -11.72 -1.79 -25.98
C ALA A 192 -13.21 -2.14 -25.84
N ASN A 193 -13.73 -3.06 -26.66
CA ASN A 193 -15.09 -3.56 -26.54
C ASN A 193 -15.29 -4.38 -25.27
N LEU A 194 -14.34 -5.26 -24.93
CA LEU A 194 -14.35 -6.01 -23.69
C LEU A 194 -14.37 -5.08 -22.47
N GLY A 195 -13.45 -4.12 -22.39
CA GLY A 195 -13.38 -3.18 -21.27
C GLY A 195 -14.67 -2.38 -21.09
N ARG A 196 -15.25 -1.84 -22.18
CA ARG A 196 -16.55 -1.15 -22.14
C ARG A 196 -17.70 -2.05 -21.70
N ALA A 197 -17.70 -3.32 -22.13
CA ALA A 197 -18.72 -4.28 -21.72
C ALA A 197 -18.62 -4.58 -20.22
N ILE A 198 -17.41 -4.77 -19.68
CA ILE A 198 -17.19 -4.95 -18.24
C ILE A 198 -17.60 -3.71 -17.44
N ALA A 199 -17.25 -2.51 -17.91
CA ALA A 199 -17.68 -1.26 -17.26
C ALA A 199 -19.21 -1.14 -17.21
N THR A 200 -19.88 -1.42 -18.33
CA THR A 200 -21.34 -1.44 -18.40
C THR A 200 -21.92 -2.48 -17.44
N GLN A 201 -21.31 -3.66 -17.36
CA GLN A 201 -21.73 -4.72 -16.43
C GLN A 201 -21.66 -4.24 -14.98
N ILE A 202 -20.53 -3.66 -14.55
CA ILE A 202 -20.39 -3.11 -13.18
C ILE A 202 -21.43 -2.01 -12.94
N GLN A 203 -21.65 -1.12 -13.90
CA GLN A 203 -22.63 -0.04 -13.77
C GLN A 203 -24.08 -0.52 -13.71
N VAL A 204 -24.43 -1.63 -14.36
CA VAL A 204 -25.81 -2.15 -14.40
C VAL A 204 -26.08 -3.10 -13.23
N GLU A 205 -25.22 -4.09 -13.02
CA GLU A 205 -25.38 -5.12 -11.99
C GLU A 205 -25.00 -4.60 -10.60
N LYS A 206 -24.21 -3.53 -10.55
CA LYS A 206 -23.57 -2.98 -9.35
C LYS A 206 -22.58 -3.96 -8.74
N ALA A 207 -21.68 -3.43 -7.91
CA ALA A 207 -20.73 -4.22 -7.16
C ALA A 207 -20.67 -3.71 -5.73
N ILE A 208 -20.67 -4.64 -4.78
CA ILE A 208 -20.48 -4.34 -3.37
C ILE A 208 -19.01 -4.53 -3.01
N MET A 209 -18.40 -3.50 -2.42
CA MET A 209 -17.09 -3.55 -1.78
C MET A 209 -17.29 -3.62 -0.27
N GLY A 210 -17.06 -4.78 0.33
CA GLY A 210 -17.14 -4.97 1.76
C GLY A 210 -15.92 -4.41 2.46
N VAL A 211 -16.08 -3.40 3.32
CA VAL A 211 -14.98 -2.73 4.03
C VAL A 211 -15.10 -3.03 5.51
N PHE A 212 -14.21 -3.85 6.07
CA PHE A 212 -14.19 -4.14 7.51
C PHE A 212 -13.46 -3.04 8.29
N ASP A 213 -14.23 -2.08 8.81
CA ASP A 213 -13.79 -0.80 9.40
C ASP A 213 -12.94 0.05 8.42
N GLU A 214 -13.40 1.26 8.08
CA GLU A 214 -12.78 2.10 7.04
C GLU A 214 -11.47 2.77 7.49
N GLY A 215 -10.46 2.74 6.60
CA GLY A 215 -9.17 3.41 6.78
C GLY A 215 -8.19 2.66 7.69
N CYS A 216 -7.05 2.25 7.18
CA CYS A 216 -6.02 1.56 7.96
C CYS A 216 -4.81 2.47 8.22
N MET A 217 -4.27 2.42 9.44
CA MET A 217 -3.00 3.06 9.81
C MET A 217 -2.81 4.52 9.36
N GLY A 218 -3.89 5.30 9.30
CA GLY A 218 -3.83 6.69 8.88
C GLY A 218 -3.55 6.92 7.39
N MET A 219 -3.70 5.89 6.54
CA MET A 219 -3.62 5.97 5.08
C MET A 219 -4.83 6.70 4.50
N TYR A 220 -4.84 8.02 4.63
CA TYR A 220 -5.92 8.84 4.08
C TYR A 220 -6.02 8.76 2.55
N ASN A 221 -4.90 8.50 1.86
CA ASN A 221 -4.82 8.27 0.42
C ASN A 221 -5.59 7.01 -0.04
N ALA A 222 -5.81 6.05 0.86
CA ALA A 222 -6.39 4.75 0.56
C ALA A 222 -7.92 4.73 0.68
N ILE A 223 -8.51 5.76 1.29
CA ILE A 223 -9.97 5.92 1.43
C ILE A 223 -10.50 6.64 0.18
N ILE A 224 -11.62 6.20 -0.38
CA ILE A 224 -12.33 6.88 -1.48
C ILE A 224 -13.67 7.39 -0.97
N ASP A 225 -14.07 8.60 -1.32
CA ASP A 225 -15.39 9.10 -0.93
C ASP A 225 -16.50 8.41 -1.75
N ASP A 226 -17.62 8.05 -1.12
CA ASP A 226 -18.70 7.27 -1.76
C ASP A 226 -19.18 7.89 -3.09
N GLU A 227 -19.24 9.22 -3.19
CA GLU A 227 -19.67 9.94 -4.40
C GLU A 227 -18.70 9.79 -5.59
N MET A 228 -17.47 9.33 -5.35
CA MET A 228 -16.54 8.95 -6.42
C MET A 228 -16.77 7.51 -6.91
N LEU A 229 -17.31 6.63 -6.07
CA LEU A 229 -17.54 5.21 -6.38
C LEU A 229 -18.94 4.95 -6.96
N ASN A 230 -19.97 5.57 -6.39
CA ASN A 230 -21.36 5.31 -6.74
C ASN A 230 -21.66 5.49 -8.25
N PRO A 231 -21.12 6.50 -8.96
CA PRO A 231 -21.29 6.64 -10.41
C PRO A 231 -20.68 5.49 -11.23
N MET A 232 -19.61 4.86 -10.75
CA MET A 232 -19.03 3.65 -11.37
C MET A 232 -19.93 2.42 -11.21
N GLY A 233 -20.91 2.48 -10.30
CA GLY A 233 -21.71 1.32 -9.90
C GLY A 233 -21.12 0.51 -8.74
N ILE A 234 -20.11 1.05 -8.06
CA ILE A 234 -19.46 0.42 -6.90
C ILE A 234 -20.03 1.07 -5.62
N TYR A 235 -20.47 0.25 -4.67
CA TYR A 235 -21.04 0.69 -3.40
C TYR A 235 -20.31 0.02 -2.24
N LYS A 236 -20.08 0.75 -1.16
CA LYS A 236 -19.46 0.19 0.05
C LYS A 236 -20.49 -0.46 0.94
N GLU A 237 -20.24 -1.71 1.30
CA GLU A 237 -20.86 -2.32 2.48
C GLU A 237 -19.91 -2.11 3.66
N ARG A 238 -20.37 -1.40 4.69
CA ARG A 238 -19.55 -1.04 5.85
C ARG A 238 -19.66 -2.14 6.89
N LEU A 239 -18.74 -3.09 6.81
CA LEU A 239 -18.63 -4.23 7.72
C LEU A 239 -17.84 -3.83 8.97
N SER A 240 -18.06 -4.53 10.09
CA SER A 240 -17.29 -4.30 11.32
C SER A 240 -16.34 -5.47 11.57
N GLN A 241 -15.09 -5.17 11.96
CA GLN A 241 -14.16 -6.21 12.40
C GLN A 241 -14.65 -6.93 13.66
N SER A 242 -15.45 -6.28 14.51
CA SER A 242 -16.10 -6.96 15.64
C SER A 242 -17.11 -8.02 15.18
N GLY A 243 -17.79 -7.78 14.06
CA GLY A 243 -18.66 -8.74 13.39
C GLY A 243 -17.86 -9.92 12.81
N LEU A 244 -16.68 -9.66 12.23
CA LEU A 244 -15.76 -10.72 11.78
C LEU A 244 -15.33 -11.61 12.96
N VAL A 245 -14.93 -11.03 14.09
CA VAL A 245 -14.58 -11.78 15.31
C VAL A 245 -15.76 -12.59 15.84
N ALA A 246 -16.98 -12.04 15.79
CA ALA A 246 -18.17 -12.79 16.18
C ALA A 246 -18.41 -13.99 15.24
N ALA A 247 -18.31 -13.79 13.92
CA ALA A 247 -18.45 -14.86 12.94
C ALA A 247 -17.38 -15.94 13.07
N MET A 248 -16.13 -15.57 13.39
CA MET A 248 -15.06 -16.53 13.70
C MET A 248 -15.42 -17.49 14.82
N ARG A 249 -16.15 -17.03 15.84
CA ARG A 249 -16.56 -17.86 17.00
C ARG A 249 -17.62 -18.89 16.65
N GLU A 250 -18.34 -18.69 15.55
CA GLU A 250 -19.33 -19.64 15.04
C GLU A 250 -18.69 -20.70 14.11
N VAL A 251 -17.42 -20.53 13.73
CA VAL A 251 -16.67 -21.53 12.95
C VAL A 251 -16.09 -22.58 13.88
N SER A 252 -16.39 -23.84 13.60
CA SER A 252 -15.91 -24.96 14.40
C SER A 252 -14.41 -25.24 14.17
N ASP A 253 -13.75 -25.82 15.18
CA ASP A 253 -12.35 -26.26 15.05
C ASP A 253 -12.18 -27.30 13.93
N ASP A 254 -13.18 -28.16 13.70
CA ASP A 254 -13.16 -29.16 12.63
C ASP A 254 -13.16 -28.52 11.23
N GLU A 255 -13.87 -27.40 11.04
CA GLU A 255 -13.83 -26.67 9.77
C GLU A 255 -12.48 -25.98 9.57
N ALA A 256 -11.95 -25.36 10.62
CA ALA A 256 -10.62 -24.76 10.59
C ALA A 256 -9.52 -25.80 10.29
N GLN A 257 -9.62 -27.00 10.88
CA GLN A 257 -8.68 -28.08 10.65
C GLN A 257 -8.72 -28.57 9.19
N LYS A 258 -9.90 -28.64 8.56
CA LYS A 258 -9.99 -29.00 7.12
C LYS A 258 -9.26 -28.01 6.21
N VAL A 259 -9.32 -26.72 6.53
CA VAL A 259 -8.56 -25.68 5.81
C VAL A 259 -7.06 -25.93 5.99
N ARG A 260 -6.61 -26.17 7.22
CA ARG A 260 -5.21 -26.50 7.50
C ARG A 260 -4.74 -27.75 6.77
N ASP A 261 -5.49 -28.85 6.87
CA ASP A 261 -5.17 -30.12 6.20
C ASP A 261 -5.10 -29.94 4.67
N TRP A 262 -5.98 -29.12 4.11
CA TRP A 262 -5.94 -28.80 2.67
C TRP A 262 -4.63 -28.10 2.30
N LEU A 263 -4.18 -27.12 3.10
CA LEU A 263 -2.93 -26.38 2.86
C LEU A 263 -1.70 -27.28 3.00
N ASP A 264 -1.68 -28.16 4.00
CA ASP A 264 -0.64 -29.16 4.18
C ASP A 264 -0.59 -30.11 2.95
N ASN A 265 -1.75 -30.55 2.46
CA ASN A 265 -1.86 -31.40 1.26
C ASN A 265 -1.46 -30.69 -0.03
N ALA A 266 -1.67 -29.37 -0.11
CA ALA A 266 -1.22 -28.53 -1.22
C ALA A 266 0.31 -28.28 -1.18
N GLY A 267 0.99 -28.70 -0.11
CA GLY A 267 2.44 -28.63 0.05
C GLY A 267 2.95 -27.37 0.74
N MET A 268 2.06 -26.55 1.32
CA MET A 268 2.46 -25.34 2.04
C MET A 268 3.26 -25.68 3.30
N THR A 269 4.34 -24.94 3.55
CA THR A 269 5.17 -25.15 4.75
C THR A 269 4.77 -24.21 5.88
N PHE A 270 4.37 -24.74 7.04
CA PHE A 270 4.17 -23.94 8.25
C PHE A 270 5.40 -24.01 9.15
N VAL A 271 6.02 -22.86 9.45
CA VAL A 271 7.20 -22.78 10.33
C VAL A 271 6.72 -22.61 11.77
N THR A 272 6.35 -23.71 12.41
CA THR A 272 5.72 -23.70 13.74
C THR A 272 6.71 -23.85 14.90
N GLY A 273 6.31 -23.31 16.05
CA GLY A 273 6.99 -23.44 17.34
C GLY A 273 5.97 -23.48 18.50
N ALA A 274 6.45 -23.21 19.72
CA ALA A 274 5.66 -23.33 20.94
C ALA A 274 5.31 -21.99 21.60
N ASP A 275 6.12 -20.95 21.40
CA ASP A 275 5.90 -19.65 22.03
C ASP A 275 5.13 -18.68 21.10
N PRO A 276 3.85 -18.39 21.32
CA PRO A 276 3.07 -17.49 20.44
C PRO A 276 3.61 -16.05 20.40
N ALA A 277 4.45 -15.64 21.36
CA ALA A 277 5.07 -14.32 21.37
C ALA A 277 6.22 -14.18 20.36
N THR A 278 6.87 -15.28 19.97
CA THR A 278 8.08 -15.25 19.13
C THR A 278 8.06 -16.23 17.97
N GLU A 279 7.24 -17.28 18.04
CA GLU A 279 7.06 -18.34 17.05
C GLU A 279 5.60 -18.43 16.58
N LEU A 280 5.36 -19.04 15.41
CA LEU A 280 4.02 -19.30 14.89
C LEU A 280 3.49 -20.57 15.55
N THR A 281 2.27 -20.55 16.06
CA THR A 281 1.66 -21.71 16.72
C THR A 281 0.48 -22.24 15.91
N ASP A 282 0.19 -23.55 16.05
CA ASP A 282 -0.99 -24.16 15.41
C ASP A 282 -2.29 -23.50 15.86
N ALA A 283 -2.37 -23.03 17.10
CA ALA A 283 -3.51 -22.28 17.60
C ALA A 283 -3.73 -20.96 16.82
N GLN A 284 -2.66 -20.21 16.51
CA GLN A 284 -2.77 -19.01 15.68
C GLN A 284 -3.21 -19.36 14.26
N ILE A 285 -2.67 -20.43 13.67
CA ILE A 285 -3.02 -20.87 12.31
C ILE A 285 -4.49 -21.29 12.23
N LEU A 286 -4.99 -22.06 13.19
CA LEU A 286 -6.39 -22.49 13.22
C LEU A 286 -7.34 -21.29 13.40
N GLU A 287 -6.98 -20.30 14.23
CA GLU A 287 -7.76 -19.06 14.33
C GLU A 287 -7.76 -18.25 13.02
N GLN A 288 -6.65 -18.20 12.28
CA GLN A 288 -6.63 -17.63 10.93
C GLN A 288 -7.51 -18.42 9.96
N CYS A 289 -7.55 -19.74 10.05
CA CYS A 289 -8.44 -20.58 9.24
C CYS A 289 -9.93 -20.28 9.55
N LYS A 290 -10.28 -20.02 10.82
CA LYS A 290 -11.63 -19.54 11.19
C LYS A 290 -11.93 -18.18 10.61
N MET A 291 -10.98 -17.26 10.64
CA MET A 291 -11.11 -15.94 10.02
C MET A 291 -11.33 -16.05 8.51
N TYR A 292 -10.62 -16.94 7.83
CA TYR A 292 -10.81 -17.22 6.40
C TYR A 292 -12.24 -17.70 6.09
N ILE A 293 -12.73 -18.70 6.82
CA ILE A 293 -14.09 -19.22 6.64
C ILE A 293 -15.13 -18.12 6.91
N ALA A 294 -14.96 -17.37 8.01
CA ALA A 294 -15.86 -16.29 8.39
C ALA A 294 -15.89 -15.17 7.34
N ALA A 295 -14.73 -14.76 6.83
CA ALA A 295 -14.62 -13.73 5.80
C ALA A 295 -15.30 -14.14 4.49
N VAL A 296 -15.11 -15.39 4.04
CA VAL A 296 -15.77 -15.91 2.82
C VAL A 296 -17.29 -15.99 3.01
N ARG A 297 -17.77 -16.44 4.17
CA ARG A 297 -19.21 -16.47 4.48
C ARG A 297 -19.82 -15.07 4.49
N ILE A 298 -19.17 -14.11 5.16
CA ILE A 298 -19.64 -12.72 5.17
C ILE A 298 -19.63 -12.14 3.74
N ALA A 299 -18.59 -12.39 2.95
CA ALA A 299 -18.55 -11.94 1.56
C ALA A 299 -19.73 -12.49 0.75
N HIS A 300 -20.08 -13.76 0.94
CA HIS A 300 -21.25 -14.37 0.32
C HIS A 300 -22.56 -13.75 0.81
N ASP A 301 -22.76 -13.67 2.13
CA ASP A 301 -24.02 -13.26 2.75
C ASP A 301 -24.40 -11.82 2.39
N PHE A 302 -23.40 -10.94 2.21
CA PHE A 302 -23.59 -9.56 1.79
C PHE A 302 -23.46 -9.35 0.27
N GLY A 303 -23.20 -10.41 -0.51
CA GLY A 303 -23.03 -10.32 -1.96
C GLY A 303 -21.84 -9.45 -2.39
N CYS A 304 -20.76 -9.45 -1.59
CA CYS A 304 -19.56 -8.67 -1.85
C CYS A 304 -18.83 -9.18 -3.11
N ALA A 305 -18.54 -8.27 -4.02
CA ALA A 305 -17.67 -8.52 -5.17
C ALA A 305 -16.18 -8.43 -4.80
N THR A 306 -15.87 -7.74 -3.70
CA THR A 306 -14.54 -7.66 -3.09
C THR A 306 -14.68 -7.35 -1.61
N ILE A 307 -13.72 -7.79 -0.78
CA ILE A 307 -13.69 -7.47 0.66
C ILE A 307 -12.31 -6.98 1.09
N GLY A 308 -12.24 -6.08 2.05
CA GLY A 308 -10.97 -5.62 2.62
C GLY A 308 -11.01 -5.68 4.13
N ILE A 309 -9.98 -6.29 4.72
CA ILE A 309 -9.81 -6.37 6.17
C ILE A 309 -8.83 -5.28 6.59
N GLN A 310 -9.26 -4.38 7.48
CA GLN A 310 -8.38 -3.32 7.98
C GLN A 310 -7.23 -3.93 8.77
N TYR A 311 -7.57 -4.89 9.63
CA TYR A 311 -6.75 -5.59 10.61
C TYR A 311 -6.08 -4.65 11.64
N GLN A 312 -5.25 -3.75 11.16
CA GLN A 312 -4.51 -2.77 11.92
C GLN A 312 -5.32 -1.47 12.13
N GLN A 313 -5.64 -1.03 13.34
CA GLN A 313 -5.10 -1.46 14.63
C GLN A 313 -6.16 -2.11 15.54
N GLY A 314 -7.43 -2.20 15.15
CA GLY A 314 -8.50 -2.74 16.00
C GLY A 314 -8.45 -4.25 16.17
N LEU A 315 -8.45 -5.00 15.07
CA LEU A 315 -8.54 -6.47 15.08
C LEU A 315 -7.26 -7.15 15.56
N LYS A 316 -6.08 -6.52 15.39
CA LYS A 316 -4.80 -7.08 15.85
C LYS A 316 -4.75 -7.43 17.34
N ASP A 317 -5.59 -6.80 18.17
CA ASP A 317 -5.65 -7.03 19.62
C ASP A 317 -6.67 -8.13 19.98
N MET A 318 -7.38 -8.67 18.99
CA MET A 318 -8.47 -9.65 19.16
C MET A 318 -8.21 -10.96 18.40
N ALA A 319 -7.45 -10.92 17.30
CA ALA A 319 -7.14 -12.09 16.48
C ALA A 319 -5.70 -12.05 15.93
N PRO A 320 -5.10 -13.21 15.59
CA PRO A 320 -3.86 -13.27 14.81
C PRO A 320 -4.00 -12.54 13.47
N ALA A 321 -2.86 -12.19 12.86
CA ALA A 321 -2.76 -11.50 11.58
C ALA A 321 -3.66 -12.08 10.49
N SER A 322 -4.30 -11.23 9.70
CA SER A 322 -5.16 -11.67 8.60
C SER A 322 -4.37 -12.20 7.41
N ASP A 323 -3.06 -11.99 7.34
CA ASP A 323 -2.24 -12.22 6.14
C ASP A 323 -2.48 -13.57 5.45
N LEU A 324 -2.41 -14.70 6.16
CA LEU A 324 -2.72 -16.02 5.58
C LEU A 324 -4.09 -16.00 4.89
N VAL A 325 -5.10 -15.41 5.52
CA VAL A 325 -6.45 -15.24 4.97
C VAL A 325 -6.43 -14.41 3.70
N GLU A 326 -5.77 -13.26 3.73
CA GLU A 326 -5.73 -12.29 2.62
C GLU A 326 -5.10 -12.89 1.35
N GLY A 327 -4.01 -13.65 1.51
CA GLY A 327 -3.38 -14.36 0.41
C GLY A 327 -4.25 -15.49 -0.16
N LEU A 328 -4.98 -16.22 0.71
CA LEU A 328 -5.90 -17.28 0.27
C LEU A 328 -7.13 -16.72 -0.46
N LEU A 329 -7.69 -15.60 0.00
CA LEU A 329 -8.84 -14.95 -0.63
C LEU A 329 -8.52 -14.51 -2.06
N ASN A 330 -7.33 -13.96 -2.28
CA ASN A 330 -6.91 -13.50 -3.60
C ASN A 330 -6.52 -14.62 -4.59
N ASN A 331 -6.53 -15.88 -4.18
CA ASN A 331 -6.17 -17.01 -5.04
C ASN A 331 -7.40 -17.78 -5.53
N VAL A 332 -7.39 -18.21 -6.79
CA VAL A 332 -8.48 -19.04 -7.35
C VAL A 332 -8.47 -20.44 -6.74
N GLU A 333 -7.28 -21.03 -6.61
CA GLU A 333 -7.09 -22.33 -5.97
C GLU A 333 -6.95 -22.15 -4.47
N ARG A 334 -8.06 -22.26 -3.74
CA ARG A 334 -8.11 -22.00 -2.29
C ARG A 334 -8.88 -23.10 -1.55
N PRO A 335 -8.67 -23.28 -0.23
CA PRO A 335 -9.41 -24.26 0.57
C PRO A 335 -10.93 -24.04 0.45
N PRO A 336 -11.75 -25.08 0.17
CA PRO A 336 -13.19 -24.94 0.05
C PRO A 336 -13.83 -24.38 1.33
N VAL A 337 -14.79 -23.47 1.16
CA VAL A 337 -15.62 -22.95 2.26
C VAL A 337 -17.08 -23.25 1.93
N TYR A 338 -17.83 -23.72 2.91
CA TYR A 338 -19.23 -24.11 2.72
C TYR A 338 -20.18 -23.18 3.46
N HIS A 339 -21.34 -22.92 2.87
CA HIS A 339 -22.44 -22.24 3.54
C HIS A 339 -22.84 -23.02 4.80
N ALA A 340 -23.00 -22.31 5.93
CA ALA A 340 -23.22 -22.94 7.23
C ALA A 340 -24.48 -23.82 7.27
N GLU A 341 -25.58 -23.37 6.65
CA GLU A 341 -26.86 -24.10 6.65
C GLU A 341 -27.06 -25.03 5.45
N SER A 342 -26.87 -24.54 4.21
CA SER A 342 -27.14 -25.33 2.99
C SER A 342 -26.05 -26.36 2.65
N GLY A 343 -24.82 -26.15 3.13
CA GLY A 343 -23.66 -26.97 2.77
C GLY A 343 -23.16 -26.78 1.34
N GLU A 344 -23.64 -25.77 0.61
CA GLU A 344 -23.13 -25.41 -0.71
C GLU A 344 -21.71 -24.83 -0.62
N GLU A 345 -20.83 -25.19 -1.56
CA GLU A 345 -19.49 -24.61 -1.65
C GLU A 345 -19.57 -23.17 -2.18
N LEU A 346 -18.99 -22.23 -1.43
CA LEU A 346 -19.03 -20.80 -1.72
C LEU A 346 -17.86 -20.39 -2.61
N PHE A 347 -18.16 -19.65 -3.68
CA PHE A 347 -17.19 -19.13 -4.66
C PHE A 347 -16.24 -20.24 -5.19
N ALA A 348 -16.77 -21.42 -5.50
CA ALA A 348 -15.99 -22.56 -6.00
C ALA A 348 -15.24 -22.19 -7.29
N GLY A 349 -13.93 -22.44 -7.33
CA GLY A 349 -13.08 -22.10 -8.48
C GLY A 349 -12.98 -20.60 -8.77
N GLN A 350 -13.21 -19.74 -7.76
CA GLN A 350 -13.12 -18.29 -7.86
C GLN A 350 -12.29 -17.73 -6.70
N ALA A 351 -11.48 -16.72 -7.01
CA ALA A 351 -10.93 -15.84 -5.98
C ALA A 351 -12.06 -15.01 -5.36
N VAL A 352 -11.87 -14.60 -4.11
CA VAL A 352 -12.66 -13.57 -3.44
C VAL A 352 -11.75 -12.34 -3.37
N PRO A 353 -11.82 -11.39 -4.34
CA PRO A 353 -10.85 -10.30 -4.42
C PRO A 353 -10.73 -9.57 -3.09
N HIS A 354 -9.52 -9.57 -2.55
CA HIS A 354 -9.21 -8.97 -1.26
C HIS A 354 -8.25 -7.80 -1.41
N PHE A 355 -8.51 -6.70 -0.69
CA PHE A 355 -7.61 -5.55 -0.63
C PHE A 355 -7.10 -5.37 0.81
N ASN A 356 -5.80 -5.62 0.98
CA ASN A 356 -5.11 -5.51 2.26
C ASN A 356 -5.28 -4.11 2.85
N GLU A 357 -5.32 -4.03 4.18
CA GLU A 357 -5.34 -2.77 4.91
C GLU A 357 -6.51 -1.85 4.52
N VAL A 358 -7.62 -2.42 4.06
CA VAL A 358 -8.76 -1.68 3.49
C VAL A 358 -8.34 -0.56 2.52
N ASP A 359 -7.31 -0.79 1.72
CA ASP A 359 -6.96 0.12 0.64
C ASP A 359 -7.99 0.05 -0.49
N GLU A 360 -9.01 0.90 -0.40
CA GLU A 360 -10.15 0.92 -1.32
C GLU A 360 -9.74 1.22 -2.76
N CYS A 361 -8.63 1.95 -2.96
CA CYS A 361 -8.07 2.15 -4.28
C CYS A 361 -7.58 0.84 -4.88
N ALA A 362 -6.90 0.00 -4.08
CA ALA A 362 -6.53 -1.34 -4.50
C ALA A 362 -7.77 -2.25 -4.66
N GLY A 363 -8.81 -2.07 -3.85
CA GLY A 363 -10.08 -2.80 -3.96
C GLY A 363 -10.82 -2.54 -5.28
N VAL A 364 -10.94 -1.27 -5.69
CA VAL A 364 -11.49 -0.90 -7.01
C VAL A 364 -10.67 -1.52 -8.14
N ASP A 365 -9.34 -1.49 -8.01
CA ASP A 365 -8.43 -2.07 -8.99
C ASP A 365 -8.58 -3.60 -9.09
N ALA A 366 -8.58 -4.29 -7.95
CA ALA A 366 -8.77 -5.73 -7.86
C ALA A 366 -10.11 -6.16 -8.47
N LEU A 367 -11.20 -5.42 -8.23
CA LEU A 367 -12.51 -5.69 -8.82
C LEU A 367 -12.48 -5.62 -10.35
N VAL A 368 -11.96 -4.52 -10.92
CA VAL A 368 -11.89 -4.35 -12.38
C VAL A 368 -10.96 -5.40 -12.99
N THR A 369 -9.82 -5.63 -12.36
CA THR A 369 -8.85 -6.64 -12.81
C THR A 369 -9.45 -8.03 -12.82
N ASN A 370 -10.12 -8.42 -11.73
CA ASN A 370 -10.76 -9.73 -11.61
C ASN A 370 -11.76 -9.97 -12.75
N ARG A 371 -12.63 -9.00 -13.05
CA ARG A 371 -13.61 -9.15 -14.14
C ARG A 371 -12.96 -9.23 -15.52
N VAL A 372 -11.95 -8.38 -15.79
CA VAL A 372 -11.25 -8.39 -17.07
C VAL A 372 -10.47 -9.68 -17.27
N TRP A 373 -9.69 -10.12 -16.27
CA TRP A 373 -8.88 -11.33 -16.39
C TRP A 373 -9.73 -12.60 -16.54
N ASN A 374 -10.81 -12.72 -15.76
CA ASN A 374 -11.76 -13.82 -15.91
C ASN A 374 -12.37 -13.86 -17.32
N ALA A 375 -12.78 -12.71 -17.87
CA ALA A 375 -13.35 -12.64 -19.21
C ALA A 375 -12.33 -13.00 -20.32
N MET A 376 -11.04 -12.81 -20.06
CA MET A 376 -9.95 -13.23 -20.96
C MET A 376 -9.52 -14.68 -20.76
N GLY A 377 -10.04 -15.37 -19.73
CA GLY A 377 -9.62 -16.73 -19.36
C GLY A 377 -8.25 -16.80 -18.71
N PHE A 378 -7.80 -15.70 -18.10
CA PHE A 378 -6.54 -15.61 -17.37
C PHE A 378 -6.75 -15.81 -15.87
N ASP A 379 -5.68 -16.10 -15.12
CA ASP A 379 -5.72 -16.16 -13.65
C ASP A 379 -5.93 -14.74 -13.08
N PRO A 380 -7.10 -14.44 -12.46
CA PRO A 380 -7.40 -13.12 -11.93
C PRO A 380 -6.73 -12.82 -10.59
N ALA A 381 -5.92 -13.74 -10.05
CA ALA A 381 -5.25 -13.53 -8.77
C ALA A 381 -4.39 -12.26 -8.82
N THR A 382 -4.66 -11.33 -7.89
CA THR A 382 -3.95 -10.06 -7.78
C THR A 382 -3.53 -9.83 -6.35
N THR A 383 -2.53 -8.98 -6.17
CA THR A 383 -2.23 -8.41 -4.86
C THR A 383 -1.75 -6.98 -5.02
N LEU A 384 -1.91 -6.20 -3.96
CA LEU A 384 -1.14 -4.99 -3.79
C LEU A 384 0.21 -5.36 -3.16
N HIS A 385 1.25 -4.58 -3.46
CA HIS A 385 2.56 -4.60 -2.80
C HIS A 385 2.91 -3.20 -2.31
N ASP A 386 3.68 -3.11 -1.23
CA ASP A 386 4.40 -1.87 -0.95
C ASP A 386 5.51 -1.69 -1.99
N LEU A 387 5.65 -0.46 -2.47
CA LEU A 387 6.82 0.01 -3.21
C LEU A 387 8.01 0.17 -2.24
N ARG A 388 8.55 -0.96 -1.75
CA ARG A 388 9.40 -0.99 -0.55
C ARG A 388 10.73 -0.26 -0.74
N TRP A 389 11.52 -0.70 -1.72
CA TRP A 389 12.77 -0.06 -2.17
C TRP A 389 13.27 -0.71 -3.47
N GLY A 390 14.41 -0.30 -4.01
CA GLY A 390 15.02 -0.97 -5.16
C GLY A 390 16.47 -0.58 -5.37
N GLU A 391 17.17 -1.33 -6.22
CA GLU A 391 18.52 -0.97 -6.66
C GLU A 391 18.86 -1.62 -7.99
N TYR A 392 19.90 -1.10 -8.64
CA TYR A 392 20.42 -1.68 -9.87
C TYR A 392 21.07 -3.03 -9.59
N TYR A 393 20.75 -4.04 -10.39
CA TYR A 393 21.34 -5.36 -10.30
C TYR A 393 21.93 -5.75 -11.66
N ASN A 394 23.22 -6.12 -11.64
CA ASN A 394 23.92 -6.67 -12.79
C ASN A 394 24.49 -8.04 -12.40
N GLY A 395 23.86 -9.10 -12.89
CA GLY A 395 24.22 -10.48 -12.56
C GLY A 395 23.18 -11.46 -13.07
N SER A 396 23.57 -12.72 -13.24
CA SER A 396 22.63 -13.83 -13.54
C SER A 396 21.65 -13.58 -14.71
N GLY A 397 22.07 -12.81 -15.71
CA GLY A 397 21.24 -12.48 -16.88
C GLY A 397 20.31 -11.28 -16.72
N VAL A 398 20.38 -10.57 -15.60
CA VAL A 398 19.66 -9.33 -15.32
C VAL A 398 20.64 -8.16 -15.31
N ASP A 399 20.28 -7.05 -15.98
CA ASP A 399 21.06 -5.80 -16.03
C ASP A 399 20.07 -4.62 -15.98
N ASP A 400 19.37 -4.51 -14.85
CA ASP A 400 18.18 -3.65 -14.71
C ASP A 400 18.09 -3.04 -13.32
N TYR A 401 17.25 -2.01 -13.21
CA TYR A 401 16.81 -1.49 -11.92
C TYR A 401 15.69 -2.37 -11.36
N VAL A 402 15.99 -3.12 -10.29
CA VAL A 402 15.07 -4.12 -9.73
C VAL A 402 14.46 -3.60 -8.44
N TRP A 403 13.14 -3.39 -8.47
CA TRP A 403 12.34 -3.08 -7.30
C TRP A 403 12.10 -4.31 -6.44
N VAL A 404 12.06 -4.08 -5.14
CA VAL A 404 11.48 -4.98 -4.15
C VAL A 404 10.06 -4.51 -3.90
N PHE A 405 9.10 -5.29 -4.41
CA PHE A 405 7.68 -5.15 -4.10
C PHE A 405 7.36 -6.18 -3.01
N GLU A 406 6.91 -5.70 -1.85
CA GLU A 406 6.84 -6.53 -0.64
C GLU A 406 5.67 -6.07 0.24
N ILE A 407 4.50 -6.65 0.06
CA ILE A 407 3.35 -6.38 0.93
C ILE A 407 3.61 -6.91 2.34
N SER A 408 3.12 -6.18 3.34
CA SER A 408 3.19 -6.50 4.75
C SER A 408 2.34 -7.69 5.19
N GLY A 409 2.52 -8.85 4.56
CA GLY A 409 1.78 -10.05 4.95
C GLY A 409 1.78 -11.15 3.90
N ALA A 410 1.03 -10.96 2.83
CA ALA A 410 0.63 -12.06 1.98
C ALA A 410 0.35 -11.66 0.54
N ALA A 411 0.74 -12.55 -0.36
CA ALA A 411 0.41 -12.54 -1.78
C ALA A 411 -0.20 -13.90 -2.16
N PRO A 412 -1.03 -13.99 -3.21
CA PRO A 412 -1.67 -15.24 -3.58
C PRO A 412 -0.62 -16.28 -4.01
N PRO A 413 -0.77 -17.56 -3.62
CA PRO A 413 0.16 -18.62 -3.97
C PRO A 413 0.40 -18.77 -5.48
N SER A 414 -0.57 -18.46 -6.35
CA SER A 414 -0.35 -18.51 -7.80
C SER A 414 0.70 -17.53 -8.29
N HIS A 415 1.09 -16.53 -7.49
CA HIS A 415 2.18 -15.60 -7.81
C HIS A 415 3.55 -16.19 -7.49
N PHE A 416 3.65 -17.26 -6.69
CA PHE A 416 4.94 -17.80 -6.26
C PHE A 416 5.49 -18.86 -7.21
N ILE A 417 6.82 -19.02 -7.16
CA ILE A 417 7.50 -20.19 -7.69
C ILE A 417 6.92 -21.43 -6.99
N ASP A 418 6.52 -22.44 -7.76
CA ASP A 418 5.93 -23.70 -7.28
C ASP A 418 4.60 -23.58 -6.50
N GLY A 419 3.92 -22.44 -6.56
CA GLY A 419 2.60 -22.27 -5.93
C GLY A 419 2.65 -22.43 -4.40
N TYR A 420 1.69 -23.18 -3.84
CA TYR A 420 1.69 -23.51 -2.41
C TYR A 420 2.95 -24.25 -1.96
N ALA A 421 3.54 -25.11 -2.80
CA ALA A 421 4.72 -25.89 -2.44
C ALA A 421 5.98 -25.01 -2.28
N GLY A 422 6.02 -23.83 -2.91
CA GLY A 422 7.06 -22.82 -2.70
C GLY A 422 6.71 -21.76 -1.66
N ALA A 423 5.55 -21.89 -0.99
CA ALA A 423 5.08 -20.96 0.01
C ALA A 423 5.40 -21.43 1.44
N SER A 424 5.64 -20.46 2.32
CA SER A 424 5.73 -20.69 3.77
C SER A 424 4.82 -19.76 4.56
N SER A 425 4.41 -20.21 5.75
CA SER A 425 3.78 -19.36 6.76
C SER A 425 4.72 -19.19 7.94
N GLU A 426 5.09 -17.96 8.20
CA GLU A 426 6.00 -17.57 9.29
C GLU A 426 5.31 -16.57 10.20
N ARG A 427 5.67 -16.55 11.49
CA ARG A 427 5.06 -15.61 12.44
C ARG A 427 5.39 -14.17 12.03
N GLN A 428 4.37 -13.33 11.91
CA GLN A 428 4.54 -11.90 11.77
C GLN A 428 5.48 -11.28 12.83
N PRO A 429 6.24 -10.21 12.54
CA PRO A 429 7.14 -9.59 13.51
C PRO A 429 6.42 -9.07 14.77
N PRO A 430 6.89 -9.42 15.99
CA PRO A 430 6.24 -9.02 17.24
C PRO A 430 6.12 -7.51 17.45
N MET A 431 7.02 -6.74 16.84
CA MET A 431 7.03 -5.28 16.93
C MET A 431 5.75 -4.64 16.39
N TYR A 432 5.16 -5.24 15.35
CA TYR A 432 3.96 -4.77 14.67
C TYR A 432 2.72 -5.57 15.07
N PHE A 433 2.88 -6.89 15.25
CA PHE A 433 1.80 -7.87 15.41
C PHE A 433 1.90 -8.59 16.76
N ARG A 434 1.23 -8.03 17.78
CA ARG A 434 1.28 -8.53 19.16
C ARG A 434 0.81 -9.99 19.25
N LEU A 435 -0.33 -10.31 18.65
CA LEU A 435 -0.90 -11.66 18.65
C LEU A 435 -0.28 -12.59 17.59
N GLY A 436 0.75 -12.14 16.86
CA GLY A 436 1.37 -12.90 15.78
C GLY A 436 0.36 -13.26 14.70
N GLY A 437 0.39 -14.50 14.23
CA GLY A 437 -0.28 -14.94 13.01
C GLY A 437 0.72 -15.22 11.91
N GLY A 438 0.39 -16.19 11.06
CA GLY A 438 1.21 -16.64 9.96
C GLY A 438 1.05 -15.75 8.73
N SER A 439 2.17 -15.39 8.10
CA SER A 439 2.20 -14.79 6.76
C SER A 439 1.81 -15.78 5.66
N LEU A 440 1.68 -15.29 4.42
CA LEU A 440 1.68 -16.13 3.22
C LEU A 440 2.86 -15.67 2.36
N LYS A 441 4.03 -16.24 2.66
CA LYS A 441 5.32 -15.85 2.09
C LYS A 441 5.70 -16.75 0.93
N GLY A 442 6.34 -16.15 -0.07
CA GLY A 442 6.99 -16.86 -1.17
C GLY A 442 7.87 -15.93 -1.99
N ILE A 443 8.60 -16.49 -2.94
CA ILE A 443 9.31 -15.74 -3.98
C ILE A 443 8.39 -15.70 -5.20
N SER A 444 8.07 -14.50 -5.68
CA SER A 444 7.24 -14.35 -6.87
C SER A 444 7.92 -14.92 -8.10
N LYS A 445 7.16 -15.64 -8.93
CA LYS A 445 7.66 -16.35 -10.12
C LYS A 445 8.04 -15.36 -11.22
N PRO A 446 9.09 -15.64 -12.02
CA PRO A 446 9.39 -14.82 -13.17
C PRO A 446 8.23 -14.82 -14.17
N GLY A 447 7.93 -13.68 -14.77
CA GLY A 447 6.82 -13.56 -15.72
C GLY A 447 6.37 -12.14 -16.01
N GLU A 448 5.43 -12.04 -16.94
CA GLU A 448 4.89 -10.77 -17.43
C GLU A 448 3.73 -10.32 -16.54
N ILE A 449 3.76 -9.07 -16.08
CA ILE A 449 2.74 -8.51 -15.19
C ILE A 449 2.21 -7.17 -15.72
N VAL A 450 0.95 -6.88 -15.43
CA VAL A 450 0.41 -5.51 -15.49
C VAL A 450 0.46 -4.94 -14.08
N TRP A 451 1.00 -3.73 -13.94
CA TRP A 451 0.92 -2.99 -12.69
C TRP A 451 -0.04 -1.81 -12.82
N SER A 452 -0.68 -1.44 -11.72
CA SER A 452 -1.55 -0.27 -11.69
C SER A 452 -1.74 0.30 -10.29
N ARG A 453 -2.24 1.53 -10.23
CA ARG A 453 -2.66 2.17 -8.99
C ARG A 453 -3.79 3.14 -9.25
N VAL A 454 -4.96 2.87 -8.66
CA VAL A 454 -6.03 3.86 -8.52
C VAL A 454 -5.66 4.85 -7.42
N TYR A 455 -6.02 6.12 -7.57
CA TYR A 455 -5.82 7.14 -6.53
C TYR A 455 -6.78 8.31 -6.73
N VAL A 456 -6.94 9.12 -5.68
CA VAL A 456 -7.74 10.34 -5.72
C VAL A 456 -6.83 11.55 -5.97
N MET A 457 -7.17 12.34 -6.98
CA MET A 457 -6.50 13.61 -7.31
C MET A 457 -7.53 14.56 -7.92
N ASP A 458 -7.41 15.86 -7.63
CA ASP A 458 -8.26 16.91 -8.21
C ASP A 458 -9.79 16.64 -8.10
N GLY A 459 -10.21 15.95 -7.03
CA GLY A 459 -11.60 15.61 -6.76
C GLY A 459 -12.17 14.47 -7.62
N GLY A 460 -11.33 13.72 -8.32
CA GLY A 460 -11.72 12.56 -9.12
C GLY A 460 -10.82 11.35 -8.91
N LEU A 461 -11.23 10.21 -9.49
CA LEU A 461 -10.43 9.00 -9.53
C LEU A 461 -9.53 9.01 -10.76
N HIS A 462 -8.27 8.67 -10.51
CA HIS A 462 -7.24 8.47 -11.52
C HIS A 462 -6.70 7.05 -11.40
N VAL A 463 -6.13 6.54 -12.48
CA VAL A 463 -5.37 5.30 -12.47
C VAL A 463 -4.10 5.44 -13.29
N ASP A 464 -2.97 5.13 -12.66
CA ASP A 464 -1.71 4.94 -13.34
C ASP A 464 -1.56 3.45 -13.64
N MET A 465 -1.14 3.08 -14.85
CA MET A 465 -0.93 1.69 -15.22
C MET A 465 0.18 1.52 -16.25
N GLY A 466 0.87 0.38 -16.22
CA GLY A 466 1.97 0.09 -17.12
C GLY A 466 2.33 -1.38 -17.21
N ARG A 467 3.32 -1.66 -18.05
CA ARG A 467 3.92 -2.99 -18.21
C ARG A 467 5.08 -3.15 -17.23
N ALA A 468 5.24 -4.37 -16.72
CA ALA A 468 6.40 -4.77 -15.94
C ALA A 468 6.63 -6.27 -16.11
N HIS A 469 7.81 -6.74 -15.70
CA HIS A 469 8.09 -8.16 -15.59
C HIS A 469 8.76 -8.47 -14.24
N VAL A 470 8.55 -9.68 -13.74
CA VAL A 470 9.22 -10.20 -12.56
C VAL A 470 10.46 -10.97 -13.02
N VAL A 471 11.61 -10.64 -12.45
CA VAL A 471 12.88 -11.32 -12.72
C VAL A 471 13.16 -12.38 -11.67
N GLU A 472 13.82 -13.46 -12.09
CA GLU A 472 14.40 -14.43 -11.16
C GLU A 472 15.79 -13.95 -10.74
N LEU A 473 15.99 -13.76 -9.44
CA LEU A 473 17.31 -13.47 -8.86
C LEU A 473 17.89 -14.72 -8.20
N PRO A 474 19.22 -14.85 -8.09
CA PRO A 474 19.83 -15.92 -7.30
C PRO A 474 19.28 -15.94 -5.87
N ARG A 475 19.19 -17.15 -5.29
CA ARG A 475 18.67 -17.32 -3.93
C ARG A 475 19.42 -16.48 -2.89
N GLU A 476 20.75 -16.37 -3.02
CA GLU A 476 21.58 -15.54 -2.12
C GLU A 476 21.22 -14.05 -2.20
N GLU A 477 20.97 -13.54 -3.41
CA GLU A 477 20.57 -12.15 -3.62
C GLU A 477 19.15 -11.89 -3.08
N THR A 478 18.24 -12.83 -3.31
CA THR A 478 16.88 -12.77 -2.73
C THR A 478 16.95 -12.76 -1.20
N GLU A 479 17.77 -13.63 -0.60
CA GLU A 479 17.96 -13.68 0.85
C GLU A 479 18.54 -12.37 1.39
N ARG A 480 19.54 -11.78 0.72
CA ARG A 480 20.09 -10.48 1.11
C ARG A 480 19.01 -9.39 1.14
N ARG A 481 18.15 -9.33 0.12
CA ARG A 481 17.05 -8.35 0.04
C ARG A 481 15.99 -8.57 1.11
N TRP A 482 15.63 -9.82 1.41
CA TRP A 482 14.74 -10.16 2.52
C TRP A 482 15.32 -9.75 3.88
N GLN A 483 16.59 -10.08 4.15
CA GLN A 483 17.26 -9.73 5.41
C GLN A 483 17.43 -8.22 5.57
N SER A 484 17.47 -7.48 4.47
CA SER A 484 17.49 -6.02 4.49
C SER A 484 16.10 -5.38 4.60
N THR A 485 15.01 -6.16 4.66
CA THR A 485 13.63 -5.65 4.66
C THR A 485 12.80 -6.38 5.73
N THR A 486 11.90 -7.29 5.36
CA THR A 486 11.10 -8.07 6.31
C THR A 486 11.00 -9.52 5.85
N PRO A 487 11.89 -10.42 6.34
CA PRO A 487 12.02 -11.78 5.82
C PRO A 487 10.74 -12.61 5.88
N GLN A 488 9.79 -12.28 6.75
CA GLN A 488 8.54 -13.03 6.91
C GLN A 488 7.53 -12.75 5.79
N TRP A 489 7.78 -11.78 4.91
CA TRP A 489 6.84 -11.30 3.90
C TRP A 489 7.17 -11.83 2.49
N PRO A 490 6.17 -11.90 1.59
CA PRO A 490 6.39 -12.32 0.21
C PRO A 490 7.17 -11.26 -0.58
N ILE A 491 8.16 -11.71 -1.36
CA ILE A 491 9.02 -10.82 -2.14
C ILE A 491 8.76 -10.97 -3.64
N MET A 492 8.67 -9.84 -4.33
CA MET A 492 8.63 -9.75 -5.78
C MET A 492 9.77 -8.85 -6.27
N HIS A 493 10.54 -9.35 -7.24
CA HIS A 493 11.62 -8.62 -7.90
C HIS A 493 11.09 -8.04 -9.21
N GLY A 494 10.56 -6.83 -9.16
CA GLY A 494 9.88 -6.19 -10.30
C GLY A 494 10.79 -5.27 -11.12
N VAL A 495 10.65 -5.33 -12.44
CA VAL A 495 11.26 -4.37 -13.39
C VAL A 495 10.13 -3.66 -14.14
N LEU A 496 10.05 -2.34 -13.98
CA LEU A 496 9.06 -1.49 -14.64
C LEU A 496 9.55 -1.09 -16.04
N HIS A 497 8.77 -1.35 -17.08
CA HIS A 497 9.20 -1.08 -18.46
C HIS A 497 9.16 0.42 -18.76
N GLY A 498 10.27 1.01 -19.18
CA GLY A 498 10.34 2.43 -19.55
C GLY A 498 10.13 3.42 -18.39
N VAL A 499 10.18 2.96 -17.14
CA VAL A 499 10.04 3.81 -15.93
C VAL A 499 11.27 3.62 -15.05
N ASN A 500 12.09 4.67 -14.92
CA ASN A 500 13.22 4.63 -14.01
C ASN A 500 12.81 4.90 -12.55
N ARG A 501 13.76 4.69 -11.62
CA ARG A 501 13.57 4.93 -10.17
C ARG A 501 12.95 6.29 -9.86
N ASP A 502 13.55 7.35 -10.38
CA ASP A 502 13.20 8.72 -10.00
C ASP A 502 11.88 9.17 -10.64
N GLN A 503 11.62 8.72 -11.86
CA GLN A 503 10.34 8.84 -12.55
C GLN A 503 9.20 8.20 -11.76
N MET A 504 9.39 6.97 -11.28
CA MET A 504 8.38 6.27 -10.47
C MET A 504 8.08 7.05 -9.19
N MET A 505 9.10 7.44 -8.43
CA MET A 505 8.94 8.18 -7.18
C MET A 505 8.32 9.57 -7.36
N ALA A 506 8.60 10.25 -8.47
CA ALA A 506 8.00 11.54 -8.78
C ALA A 506 6.50 11.43 -9.11
N ARG A 507 6.11 10.34 -9.78
CA ARG A 507 4.73 10.14 -10.26
C ARG A 507 3.84 9.48 -9.21
N HIS A 508 4.25 8.33 -8.67
CA HIS A 508 3.39 7.41 -7.92
C HIS A 508 2.71 8.07 -6.71
N LYS A 509 1.39 7.89 -6.58
CA LYS A 509 0.53 8.59 -5.60
C LYS A 509 0.01 7.70 -4.48
N ALA A 510 0.76 6.65 -4.14
CA ALA A 510 0.49 5.80 -2.99
C ALA A 510 1.72 5.00 -2.60
N ASN A 511 1.74 4.46 -1.39
CA ASN A 511 2.73 3.48 -1.00
C ASN A 511 2.54 2.12 -1.70
N HIS A 512 1.28 1.79 -2.04
CA HIS A 512 0.94 0.53 -2.68
C HIS A 512 0.97 0.57 -4.21
N ILE A 513 1.29 -0.56 -4.83
CA ILE A 513 1.21 -0.85 -6.26
C ILE A 513 0.45 -2.17 -6.46
N GLN A 514 -0.59 -2.19 -7.31
CA GLN A 514 -1.33 -3.41 -7.65
C GLN A 514 -0.60 -4.17 -8.75
N VAL A 515 -0.53 -5.49 -8.66
CA VAL A 515 0.05 -6.36 -9.70
C VAL A 515 -0.84 -7.54 -10.04
N VAL A 516 -0.79 -7.95 -11.31
CA VAL A 516 -1.45 -9.15 -11.83
C VAL A 516 -0.61 -9.76 -12.96
N TYR A 517 -0.50 -11.09 -12.98
CA TYR A 517 0.21 -11.83 -14.03
C TYR A 517 -0.63 -11.98 -15.30
N ALA A 518 0.04 -12.06 -16.44
CA ALA A 518 -0.56 -12.45 -17.71
C ALA A 518 0.25 -13.58 -18.36
N PRO A 519 -0.36 -14.42 -19.22
CA PRO A 519 0.32 -15.62 -19.74
C PRO A 519 1.54 -15.34 -20.63
N SER A 520 1.58 -14.18 -21.29
CA SER A 520 2.69 -13.74 -22.14
C SER A 520 2.73 -12.22 -22.26
N ALA A 521 3.81 -11.66 -22.80
CA ALA A 521 3.94 -10.21 -22.98
C ALA A 521 2.83 -9.64 -23.87
N ALA A 522 2.48 -10.35 -24.95
CA ALA A 522 1.40 -9.95 -25.86
C ALA A 522 0.02 -10.04 -25.18
N ASP A 523 -0.22 -11.07 -24.36
CA ASP A 523 -1.46 -11.19 -23.59
C ASP A 523 -1.58 -10.06 -22.56
N ALA A 524 -0.45 -9.65 -22.01
CA ALA A 524 -0.36 -8.62 -21.00
C ALA A 524 -0.56 -7.21 -21.58
N ASP A 525 -0.12 -6.96 -22.82
CA ASP A 525 -0.47 -5.76 -23.60
C ASP A 525 -1.99 -5.71 -23.88
N ARG A 526 -2.60 -6.83 -24.30
CA ARG A 526 -4.05 -6.92 -24.53
C ARG A 526 -4.84 -6.72 -23.23
N ALA A 527 -4.39 -7.33 -22.13
CA ALA A 527 -5.06 -7.21 -20.84
C ALA A 527 -4.98 -5.79 -20.28
N LEU A 528 -3.82 -5.11 -20.45
CA LEU A 528 -3.67 -3.70 -20.12
C LEU A 528 -4.60 -2.82 -20.96
N ALA A 529 -4.74 -3.08 -22.26
CA ALA A 529 -5.67 -2.37 -23.14
C ALA A 529 -7.13 -2.51 -22.66
N ALA A 530 -7.55 -3.73 -22.33
CA ALA A 530 -8.90 -4.02 -21.85
C ALA A 530 -9.17 -3.38 -20.48
N LYS A 531 -8.20 -3.44 -19.56
CA LYS A 531 -8.26 -2.79 -18.24
C LYS A 531 -8.33 -1.26 -18.36
N ALA A 532 -7.52 -0.67 -19.24
CA ALA A 532 -7.57 0.76 -19.54
C ALA A 532 -8.94 1.18 -20.08
N ALA A 533 -9.50 0.43 -21.03
CA ALA A 533 -10.84 0.68 -21.55
C ALA A 533 -11.94 0.56 -20.49
N ALA A 534 -11.81 -0.40 -19.57
CA ALA A 534 -12.76 -0.57 -18.47
C ALA A 534 -12.75 0.63 -17.53
N PHE A 535 -11.57 1.08 -17.10
CA PHE A 535 -11.45 2.27 -16.25
C PHE A 535 -11.93 3.56 -16.92
N ASP A 536 -11.54 3.78 -18.18
CA ASP A 536 -11.99 4.94 -18.98
C ASP A 536 -13.52 4.98 -19.07
N ALA A 537 -14.15 3.84 -19.35
CA ALA A 537 -15.61 3.72 -19.45
C ALA A 537 -16.34 3.84 -18.08
N LEU A 538 -15.65 3.56 -16.98
CA LEU A 538 -16.15 3.82 -15.62
C LEU A 538 -15.98 5.29 -15.20
N GLY A 539 -15.33 6.13 -16.01
CA GLY A 539 -15.11 7.55 -15.73
C GLY A 539 -13.86 7.84 -14.89
N VAL A 540 -12.92 6.90 -14.83
CA VAL A 540 -11.62 7.09 -14.17
C VAL A 540 -10.64 7.67 -15.18
N ALA A 541 -9.88 8.69 -14.80
CA ALA A 541 -8.84 9.26 -15.64
C ALA A 541 -7.66 8.28 -15.76
N VAL A 542 -7.42 7.75 -16.97
CA VAL A 542 -6.41 6.73 -17.21
C VAL A 542 -5.09 7.33 -17.70
N HIS A 543 -4.00 6.97 -17.06
CA HIS A 543 -2.64 7.35 -17.41
C HIS A 543 -1.78 6.11 -17.66
N LEU A 544 -1.11 6.07 -18.82
CA LEU A 544 -0.19 5.02 -19.20
C LEU A 544 1.23 5.45 -18.85
N CYS A 545 1.94 4.59 -18.11
CA CYS A 545 3.26 4.86 -17.58
C CYS A 545 4.30 3.96 -18.24
N GLY A 546 5.34 4.56 -18.83
CA GLY A 546 6.48 3.88 -19.42
C GLY A 546 6.23 3.31 -20.82
N ASP A 547 6.89 2.21 -21.11
CA ASP A 547 6.79 1.52 -22.39
C ASP A 547 5.51 0.68 -22.41
N VAL A 548 4.57 1.07 -23.27
CA VAL A 548 3.27 0.42 -23.39
C VAL A 548 2.90 0.36 -24.86
N ASN A 549 2.66 -0.85 -25.38
CA ASN A 549 2.27 -1.10 -26.75
C ASN A 549 0.75 -1.28 -26.83
N LEU A 550 0.01 -0.19 -27.09
CA LEU A 550 -1.45 -0.20 -27.28
C LEU A 550 -1.83 0.23 -28.70
#